data_AF-A0A8S9ZDQ2-F1
#
_entry.id   AF-A0A8S9ZDQ2-F1
#
_cell.length_a   1.000
_cell.length_b   1.000
_cell.length_c   1.000
_cell.angle_alpha   90.00
_cell.angle_beta   90.00
_cell.angle_gamma   90.00
#
_symmetry.space_group_name_H-M   'P 1'
#
loop_
_entity.id
_entity.type
_entity.pdbx_description
1 polymer ?
#
loop_
_entity_poly.entity_id
_entity_poly.type
_entity_poly.pdbx_seq_one_letter_code
_entity_poly.pdbx_strand_id
1 'polypeptide(L)'
;MGPEYNCYGSDVTCTFPANGKFTEKQKLIYNAVYRANRTVFKEAKPGIRWTDMHLLAEKIILEDLLAGGLLTGKVEEMLENRLGAVFMPHGLGHFMGLDIHDVGGYLGDALPRSDKPGLKSLRTTRILKERMCITIEPGCYFIDTLLDKAFNDPILSKYLVKEKIEEFRGFGGVRIEDDIIIMENGNINMNADLPRTVEEIEKFMNSNNENCLIN
;
A
#
# COMPACT_ATOMS: atom_id res chain seq x y z
N MET A 1 -9.29 8.33 5.17
CA MET A 1 -10.50 8.98 5.72
C MET A 1 -11.54 7.90 5.78
N GLY A 2 -12.14 7.67 6.93
CA GLY A 2 -13.31 6.81 7.01
C GLY A 2 -14.24 7.30 8.13
N PRO A 3 -15.56 7.31 7.88
CA PRO A 3 -16.53 7.61 8.93
C PRO A 3 -16.60 6.48 9.96
N GLU A 4 -17.10 6.83 11.14
CA GLU A 4 -17.54 5.90 12.17
C GLU A 4 -19.07 5.90 12.23
N TYR A 5 -19.69 4.71 12.33
CA TYR A 5 -21.13 4.59 12.55
C TYR A 5 -21.43 3.50 13.59
N ASN A 6 -22.25 3.83 14.60
CA ASN A 6 -22.50 2.97 15.77
C ASN A 6 -21.20 2.45 16.42
N CYS A 7 -20.18 3.30 16.46
CA CYS A 7 -18.84 2.99 16.97
C CYS A 7 -18.04 1.97 16.15
N TYR A 8 -18.47 1.63 14.93
CA TYR A 8 -17.67 0.84 13.99
C TYR A 8 -16.97 1.76 13.01
N GLY A 9 -15.64 1.64 12.91
CA GLY A 9 -14.80 2.40 12.00
C GLY A 9 -14.81 1.85 10.58
N SER A 10 -14.48 2.72 9.63
CA SER A 10 -13.97 2.39 8.30
C SER A 10 -12.65 3.13 8.10
N ASP A 11 -11.77 2.65 7.23
CA ASP A 11 -10.55 3.38 6.89
C ASP A 11 -10.21 3.21 5.42
N VAL A 12 -10.36 4.31 4.68
CA VAL A 12 -10.22 4.29 3.23
C VAL A 12 -9.29 5.41 2.79
N THR A 13 -8.33 5.09 1.93
CA THR A 13 -7.45 6.06 1.28
C THR A 13 -7.64 5.99 -0.23
N CYS A 14 -7.94 7.14 -0.83
CA CYS A 14 -7.93 7.36 -2.27
C CYS A 14 -6.82 8.34 -2.61
N THR A 15 -6.03 8.02 -3.65
CA THR A 15 -5.04 8.94 -4.21
C THR A 15 -5.46 9.31 -5.63
N PHE A 16 -5.44 10.61 -5.96
CA PHE A 16 -5.83 11.11 -7.28
C PHE A 16 -5.12 12.44 -7.59
N PRO A 17 -4.94 12.80 -8.87
CA PRO A 17 -4.37 14.07 -9.27
C PRO A 17 -5.35 15.20 -8.94
N ALA A 18 -4.89 16.25 -8.27
CA ALA A 18 -5.74 17.36 -7.86
C ALA A 18 -6.48 18.05 -9.04
N ASN A 19 -5.89 18.02 -10.23
CA ASN A 19 -6.47 18.60 -11.45
C ASN A 19 -7.31 17.59 -12.28
N GLY A 20 -7.52 16.37 -11.78
CA GLY A 20 -8.32 15.34 -12.45
C GLY A 20 -7.62 14.62 -13.61
N LYS A 21 -6.32 14.84 -13.86
CA LYS A 21 -5.57 14.16 -14.92
C LYS A 21 -4.20 13.68 -14.47
N PHE A 22 -3.93 12.40 -14.62
CA PHE A 22 -2.65 11.82 -14.24
C PHE A 22 -1.57 12.16 -15.28
N THR A 23 -0.43 12.65 -14.80
CA THR A 23 0.81 12.66 -15.57
C THR A 23 1.39 11.25 -15.66
N GLU A 24 2.28 10.99 -16.63
CA GLU A 24 2.93 9.68 -16.77
C GLU A 24 3.72 9.26 -15.52
N LYS A 25 4.37 10.21 -14.83
CA LYS A 25 5.04 9.95 -13.53
C LYS A 25 4.04 9.53 -12.46
N GLN A 26 2.88 10.19 -12.39
CA GLN A 26 1.83 9.81 -11.44
C GLN A 26 1.23 8.44 -11.79
N LYS A 27 0.97 8.14 -13.07
CA LYS A 27 0.46 6.82 -13.50
C LYS A 27 1.42 5.69 -13.13
N LEU A 28 2.73 5.89 -13.31
CA LEU A 28 3.74 4.88 -12.96
C LEU A 28 3.61 4.45 -11.49
N ILE A 29 3.66 5.42 -10.57
CA ILE A 29 3.61 5.12 -9.13
C ILE A 29 2.22 4.67 -8.70
N TYR A 30 1.18 5.29 -9.26
CA TYR A 30 -0.20 4.90 -8.97
C TYR A 30 -0.48 3.45 -9.34
N ASN A 31 -0.12 3.05 -10.56
CA ASN A 31 -0.34 1.68 -11.04
C ASN A 31 0.52 0.66 -10.29
N ALA A 32 1.71 1.03 -9.82
CA ALA A 32 2.52 0.16 -8.95
C ALA A 32 1.80 -0.17 -7.64
N VAL A 33 1.26 0.85 -6.97
CA VAL A 33 0.51 0.68 -5.72
C VAL A 33 -0.82 -0.05 -5.97
N TYR A 34 -1.51 0.27 -7.07
CA TYR A 34 -2.74 -0.41 -7.46
C TYR A 34 -2.50 -1.90 -7.72
N ARG A 35 -1.44 -2.26 -8.45
CA ARG A 35 -1.06 -3.66 -8.69
C ARG A 35 -0.75 -4.37 -7.38
N ALA A 36 -0.03 -3.73 -6.46
CA ALA A 36 0.25 -4.31 -5.14
C ALA A 36 -1.02 -4.57 -4.34
N ASN A 37 -1.91 -3.58 -4.25
CA ASN A 37 -3.18 -3.67 -3.55
C ASN A 37 -4.06 -4.81 -4.12
N ARG A 38 -4.25 -4.85 -5.45
CA ARG A 38 -5.05 -5.91 -6.10
C ARG A 38 -4.42 -7.29 -5.99
N THR A 39 -3.09 -7.39 -5.99
CA THR A 39 -2.38 -8.67 -5.84
C THR A 39 -2.53 -9.20 -4.42
N VAL A 40 -2.35 -8.36 -3.40
CA VAL A 40 -2.60 -8.75 -2.01
C VAL A 40 -4.06 -9.15 -1.81
N PHE A 41 -5.00 -8.36 -2.33
CA PHE A 41 -6.42 -8.68 -2.27
C PHE A 41 -6.72 -10.06 -2.86
N LYS A 42 -6.16 -10.40 -4.01
CA LYS A 42 -6.37 -11.71 -4.64
C LYS A 42 -5.86 -12.88 -3.78
N GLU A 43 -4.75 -12.70 -3.08
CA GLU A 43 -4.09 -13.77 -2.32
C GLU A 43 -4.56 -13.86 -0.86
N ALA A 44 -5.15 -12.81 -0.31
CA ALA A 44 -5.60 -12.75 1.08
C ALA A 44 -6.77 -13.71 1.34
N LYS A 45 -6.52 -14.78 2.10
CA LYS A 45 -7.52 -15.80 2.46
C LYS A 45 -7.11 -16.50 3.76
N PRO A 46 -7.99 -17.31 4.38
CA PRO A 46 -7.62 -18.07 5.56
C PRO A 46 -6.35 -18.91 5.37
N GLY A 47 -5.49 -18.94 6.39
CA GLY A 47 -4.25 -19.71 6.39
C GLY A 47 -3.00 -18.94 5.91
N ILE A 48 -3.15 -17.75 5.34
CA ILE A 48 -2.03 -16.91 4.91
C ILE A 48 -1.54 -16.02 6.05
N ARG A 49 -0.22 -15.90 6.25
CA ARG A 49 0.34 -15.00 7.25
C ARG A 49 0.41 -13.57 6.74
N TRP A 50 0.00 -12.61 7.57
CA TRP A 50 -0.03 -11.19 7.15
C TRP A 50 1.34 -10.62 6.80
N THR A 51 2.40 -11.12 7.45
CA THR A 51 3.78 -10.75 7.11
C THR A 51 4.14 -11.12 5.67
N ASP A 52 3.64 -12.24 5.14
CA ASP A 52 3.89 -12.67 3.76
C ASP A 52 3.18 -11.76 2.76
N MET A 53 1.99 -11.27 3.12
CA MET A 53 1.28 -10.27 2.31
C MET A 53 2.03 -8.94 2.25
N HIS A 54 2.64 -8.49 3.36
CA HIS A 54 3.46 -7.28 3.35
C HIS A 54 4.67 -7.43 2.42
N LEU A 55 5.36 -8.58 2.49
CA LEU A 55 6.48 -8.86 1.59
C LEU A 55 6.04 -8.96 0.13
N LEU A 56 4.85 -9.50 -0.14
CA LEU A 56 4.25 -9.54 -1.47
C LEU A 56 3.99 -8.12 -2.01
N ALA A 57 3.40 -7.23 -1.20
CA ALA A 57 3.19 -5.85 -1.60
C ALA A 57 4.51 -5.13 -1.92
N GLU A 58 5.52 -5.25 -1.05
CA GLU A 58 6.85 -4.69 -1.30
C GLU A 58 7.46 -5.25 -2.59
N LYS A 59 7.35 -6.56 -2.83
CA LYS A 59 7.86 -7.20 -4.04
C LYS A 59 7.26 -6.58 -5.29
N ILE A 60 5.94 -6.47 -5.32
CA ILE A 60 5.19 -5.93 -6.46
C ILE A 60 5.58 -4.46 -6.72
N ILE A 61 5.66 -3.64 -5.67
CA ILE A 61 6.11 -2.24 -5.81
C ILE A 61 7.53 -2.18 -6.37
N LEU A 62 8.47 -2.96 -5.83
CA LEU A 62 9.86 -2.98 -6.31
C LEU A 62 9.98 -3.45 -7.77
N GLU A 63 9.20 -4.45 -8.19
CA GLU A 63 9.13 -4.89 -9.58
C GLU A 63 8.67 -3.76 -10.52
N ASP A 64 7.65 -3.00 -10.13
CA ASP A 64 7.15 -1.89 -10.96
C ASP A 64 8.11 -0.70 -10.99
N LEU A 65 8.78 -0.39 -9.86
CA LEU A 65 9.81 0.64 -9.82
C LEU A 65 11.04 0.24 -10.65
N LEU A 66 11.40 -1.06 -10.67
CA LEU A 66 12.43 -1.62 -11.54
C LEU A 66 12.02 -1.51 -13.02
N ALA A 67 10.80 -1.90 -13.38
CA ALA A 67 10.27 -1.77 -14.74
C ALA A 67 10.19 -0.30 -15.19
N GLY A 68 9.90 0.62 -14.26
CA GLY A 68 9.91 2.07 -14.48
C GLY A 68 11.30 2.70 -14.59
N GLY A 69 12.37 1.92 -14.37
CA GLY A 69 13.75 2.40 -14.46
C GLY A 69 14.23 3.21 -13.24
N LEU A 70 13.51 3.18 -12.12
CA LEU A 70 13.95 3.81 -10.87
C LEU A 70 14.91 2.91 -10.09
N LEU A 71 14.81 1.59 -10.29
CA LEU A 71 15.67 0.60 -9.64
C LEU A 71 16.47 -0.19 -10.67
N THR A 72 17.49 -0.91 -10.21
CA THR A 72 18.30 -1.85 -11.01
C THR A 72 18.72 -3.05 -10.17
N GLY A 73 19.00 -4.21 -10.80
CA GLY A 73 19.40 -5.44 -10.12
C GLY A 73 18.25 -6.43 -9.92
N LYS A 74 18.36 -7.30 -8.91
CA LYS A 74 17.38 -8.38 -8.63
C LYS A 74 16.45 -8.02 -7.48
N VAL A 75 15.15 -8.16 -7.69
CA VAL A 75 14.11 -7.82 -6.69
C VAL A 75 14.24 -8.65 -5.42
N GLU A 76 14.61 -9.93 -5.54
CA GLU A 76 14.80 -10.81 -4.39
C GLU A 76 15.89 -10.26 -3.44
N GLU A 77 17.02 -9.80 -3.99
CA GLU A 77 18.07 -9.20 -3.18
C GLU A 77 17.63 -7.86 -2.56
N MET A 78 16.83 -7.06 -3.28
CA MET A 78 16.27 -5.82 -2.74
C MET A 78 15.36 -6.09 -1.52
N LEU A 79 14.54 -7.15 -1.58
CA LEU A 79 13.67 -7.57 -0.48
C LEU A 79 14.46 -8.07 0.73
N GLU A 80 15.49 -8.89 0.50
CA GLU A 80 16.39 -9.38 1.54
C GLU A 80 17.07 -8.23 2.29
N ASN A 81 17.51 -7.21 1.54
CA ASN A 81 18.13 -6.00 2.08
C ASN A 81 17.10 -4.95 2.56
N ARG A 82 15.80 -5.26 2.56
CA ARG A 82 14.71 -4.40 3.04
C ARG A 82 14.59 -3.05 2.30
N LEU A 83 14.95 -3.01 1.01
CA LEU A 83 14.80 -1.82 0.17
C LEU A 83 13.34 -1.38 0.04
N GLY A 84 12.38 -2.32 0.08
CA GLY A 84 10.95 -2.03 0.04
C GLY A 84 10.51 -1.02 1.11
N ALA A 85 11.12 -1.09 2.30
CA ALA A 85 10.82 -0.19 3.41
C ALA A 85 11.27 1.27 3.19
N VAL A 86 12.11 1.54 2.18
CA VAL A 86 12.46 2.91 1.76
C VAL A 86 11.24 3.57 1.12
N PHE A 87 10.47 2.81 0.33
CA PHE A 87 9.31 3.30 -0.41
C PHE A 87 7.98 3.04 0.32
N MET A 88 7.91 2.02 1.18
CA MET A 88 6.75 1.68 2.02
C MET A 88 7.17 1.49 3.49
N PRO A 89 7.37 2.57 4.26
CA PRO A 89 7.93 2.47 5.62
C PRO A 89 6.92 2.00 6.68
N HIS A 90 5.63 1.99 6.36
CA HIS A 90 4.55 1.56 7.25
C HIS A 90 4.20 0.07 7.07
N GLY A 91 3.40 -0.48 7.98
CA GLY A 91 2.85 -1.83 7.82
C GLY A 91 1.85 -1.88 6.66
N LEU A 92 1.64 -3.06 6.05
CA LEU A 92 0.71 -3.20 4.92
C LEU A 92 -0.75 -2.90 5.27
N GLY A 93 -1.11 -3.05 6.54
CA GLY A 93 -2.45 -2.87 7.03
C GLY A 93 -2.62 -3.47 8.41
N HIS A 94 -3.86 -3.40 8.90
CA HIS A 94 -4.18 -3.67 10.29
C HIS A 94 -5.61 -4.14 10.47
N PHE A 95 -5.88 -4.82 11.58
CA PHE A 95 -7.27 -5.11 11.93
C PHE A 95 -8.04 -3.82 12.17
N MET A 96 -9.33 -3.87 11.87
CA MET A 96 -10.26 -2.78 12.04
C MET A 96 -11.60 -3.32 12.55
N GLY A 97 -12.26 -2.55 13.42
CA GLY A 97 -13.52 -2.93 14.03
C GLY A 97 -14.14 -1.75 14.77
N LEU A 98 -14.23 -1.87 16.10
CA LEU A 98 -14.66 -0.75 16.94
C LEU A 98 -13.59 0.36 16.97
N ASP A 99 -12.32 -0.03 16.97
CA ASP A 99 -11.20 0.88 16.77
C ASP A 99 -10.69 0.79 15.33
N ILE A 100 -10.21 1.90 14.76
CA ILE A 100 -9.56 1.92 13.43
C ILE A 100 -8.36 0.97 13.43
N HIS A 101 -7.48 1.12 14.43
CA HIS A 101 -6.40 0.17 14.70
C HIS A 101 -6.85 -0.83 15.76
N ASP A 102 -7.62 -1.83 15.34
CA ASP A 102 -8.29 -2.77 16.24
C ASP A 102 -7.33 -3.69 17.00
N VAL A 103 -7.84 -4.25 18.10
CA VAL A 103 -7.08 -5.03 19.07
C VAL A 103 -6.64 -6.40 18.53
N GLY A 104 -5.77 -7.08 19.28
CA GLY A 104 -5.50 -8.52 19.06
C GLY A 104 -4.53 -8.85 17.92
N GLY A 105 -3.88 -7.86 17.29
CA GLY A 105 -2.89 -8.07 16.24
C GLY A 105 -1.63 -8.85 16.65
N TYR A 106 -1.29 -8.87 17.94
CA TYR A 106 -0.13 -9.60 18.48
C TYR A 106 -0.50 -10.66 19.53
N LEU A 107 -1.69 -11.24 19.41
CA LEU A 107 -2.16 -12.33 20.25
C LEU A 107 -2.22 -13.66 19.48
N GLY A 108 -2.29 -14.78 20.20
CA GLY A 108 -2.50 -16.10 19.60
C GLY A 108 -1.32 -16.58 18.75
N ASP A 109 -1.55 -16.75 17.44
CA ASP A 109 -0.59 -17.25 16.44
C ASP A 109 0.29 -16.15 15.81
N ALA A 110 0.28 -14.96 16.41
CA ALA A 110 1.17 -13.87 16.05
C ALA A 110 2.63 -14.27 16.31
N LEU A 111 3.50 -13.99 15.33
CA LEU A 111 4.93 -14.00 15.57
C LEU A 111 5.35 -12.72 16.32
N PRO A 112 6.46 -12.73 17.07
CA PRO A 112 7.01 -11.52 17.65
C PRO A 112 7.20 -10.41 16.60
N ARG A 113 7.00 -9.16 17.03
CA ARG A 113 7.22 -8.00 16.15
C ARG A 113 8.69 -7.97 15.71
N SER A 114 8.90 -7.88 14.41
CA SER A 114 10.22 -7.73 13.81
C SER A 114 10.86 -6.39 14.19
N ASP A 115 12.19 -6.33 14.24
CA ASP A 115 12.98 -5.10 14.34
C ASP A 115 13.36 -4.53 12.97
N LYS A 116 13.15 -5.30 11.88
CA LYS A 116 13.51 -4.92 10.52
C LYS A 116 12.66 -3.76 9.98
N PRO A 117 13.22 -2.88 9.13
CA PRO A 117 12.48 -1.82 8.44
C PRO A 117 11.23 -2.33 7.71
N GLY A 118 10.15 -1.54 7.73
CA GLY A 118 8.81 -1.91 7.23
C GLY A 118 8.09 -2.88 8.17
N LEU A 119 8.67 -4.06 8.38
CA LEU A 119 8.07 -5.14 9.18
C LEU A 119 7.81 -4.77 10.63
N LYS A 120 8.67 -3.94 11.24
CA LYS A 120 8.46 -3.45 12.62
C LYS A 120 7.19 -2.62 12.79
N SER A 121 6.70 -2.05 11.68
CA SER A 121 5.53 -1.17 11.63
C SER A 121 4.23 -1.94 11.38
N LEU A 122 4.26 -3.26 11.13
CA LEU A 122 3.05 -4.07 11.01
C LEU A 122 2.20 -4.00 12.29
N ARG A 123 0.88 -4.00 12.17
CA ARG A 123 -0.01 -4.03 13.35
C ARG A 123 -0.48 -5.44 13.70
N THR A 124 -0.21 -6.41 12.84
CA THR A 124 -0.44 -7.84 13.09
C THR A 124 0.58 -8.68 12.33
N THR A 125 0.94 -9.82 12.90
CA THR A 125 1.76 -10.87 12.25
C THR A 125 1.01 -12.20 12.20
N ARG A 126 -0.29 -12.17 12.49
CA ARG A 126 -1.14 -13.35 12.61
C ARG A 126 -1.39 -13.99 11.25
N ILE A 127 -1.88 -15.24 11.33
CA ILE A 127 -2.46 -15.92 10.20
C ILE A 127 -3.88 -15.39 10.02
N LEU A 128 -4.24 -15.03 8.79
CA LEU A 128 -5.59 -14.63 8.43
C LEU A 128 -6.56 -15.78 8.70
N LYS A 129 -7.69 -15.46 9.33
CA LYS A 129 -8.78 -16.38 9.62
C LYS A 129 -10.08 -15.77 9.13
N GLU A 130 -11.05 -16.64 8.84
CA GLU A 130 -12.40 -16.22 8.51
C GLU A 130 -12.92 -15.20 9.55
N ARG A 131 -13.65 -14.19 9.06
CA ARG A 131 -14.26 -13.08 9.82
C ARG A 131 -13.30 -12.05 10.37
N MET A 132 -11.99 -12.15 10.11
CA MET A 132 -11.09 -11.01 10.35
C MET A 132 -11.44 -9.89 9.38
N CYS A 133 -11.58 -8.67 9.90
CA CYS A 133 -11.64 -7.44 9.13
C CYS A 133 -10.26 -6.78 9.15
N ILE A 134 -9.71 -6.44 7.98
CA ILE A 134 -8.34 -5.96 7.85
C ILE A 134 -8.23 -4.98 6.69
N THR A 135 -7.41 -3.94 6.85
CA THR A 135 -7.07 -3.00 5.76
C THR A 135 -6.01 -3.62 4.83
N ILE A 136 -6.11 -3.37 3.53
CA ILE A 136 -5.03 -3.55 2.56
C ILE A 136 -4.65 -2.16 2.06
N GLU A 137 -3.55 -1.60 2.56
CA GLU A 137 -3.18 -0.21 2.34
C GLU A 137 -1.74 -0.01 1.82
N PRO A 138 -1.25 -0.76 0.81
CA PRO A 138 0.10 -0.55 0.32
C PRO A 138 0.29 0.90 -0.16
N GLY A 139 1.51 1.39 -0.04
CA GLY A 139 1.87 2.74 -0.46
C GLY A 139 3.30 2.83 -0.97
N CYS A 140 3.53 3.81 -1.83
CA CYS A 140 4.84 4.12 -2.38
C CYS A 140 5.09 5.62 -2.26
N TYR A 141 6.09 6.00 -1.46
CA TYR A 141 6.41 7.39 -1.14
C TYR A 141 7.87 7.70 -1.44
N PHE A 142 8.12 8.97 -1.77
CA PHE A 142 9.46 9.52 -1.99
C PHE A 142 9.79 10.44 -0.82
N ILE A 143 10.17 9.83 0.31
CA ILE A 143 10.44 10.52 1.58
C ILE A 143 11.92 10.88 1.64
N ASP A 144 12.22 12.18 1.72
CA ASP A 144 13.60 12.67 1.55
C ASP A 144 14.60 12.04 2.51
N THR A 145 14.26 11.95 3.79
CA THR A 145 15.14 11.40 4.81
C THR A 145 15.42 9.91 4.64
N LEU A 146 14.47 9.15 4.07
CA LEU A 146 14.65 7.73 3.77
C LEU A 146 15.48 7.53 2.50
N LEU A 147 15.22 8.35 1.47
CA LEU A 147 15.98 8.34 0.22
C LEU A 147 17.44 8.73 0.46
N ASP A 148 17.70 9.81 1.21
CA ASP A 148 19.05 10.26 1.52
C ASP A 148 19.82 9.18 2.29
N LYS A 149 19.16 8.53 3.26
CA LYS A 149 19.76 7.42 3.98
C LYS A 149 20.10 6.26 3.03
N ALA A 150 19.19 5.90 2.13
CA ALA A 150 19.38 4.78 1.20
C ALA A 150 20.44 5.08 0.13
N PHE A 151 20.55 6.32 -0.35
CA PHE A 151 21.61 6.74 -1.27
C PHE A 151 23.00 6.72 -0.64
N ASN A 152 23.09 6.91 0.68
CA ASN A 152 24.34 6.87 1.44
C ASN A 152 24.64 5.48 2.04
N ASP A 153 23.77 4.49 1.84
CA ASP A 153 23.97 3.11 2.29
C ASP A 153 24.60 2.29 1.16
N PRO A 154 25.83 1.77 1.30
CA PRO A 154 26.49 0.98 0.24
C PRO A 154 25.74 -0.30 -0.15
N ILE A 155 24.90 -0.84 0.72
CA ILE A 155 24.09 -2.04 0.46
C ILE A 155 22.90 -1.67 -0.43
N LEU A 156 22.25 -0.54 -0.16
CA LEU A 156 21.01 -0.14 -0.84
C LEU A 156 21.27 0.68 -2.10
N SER A 157 22.21 1.63 -2.04
CA SER A 157 22.51 2.58 -3.11
C SER A 157 22.77 1.93 -4.47
N LYS A 158 23.39 0.74 -4.51
CA LYS A 158 23.66 -0.01 -5.75
C LYS A 158 22.40 -0.43 -6.52
N TYR A 159 21.24 -0.48 -5.87
CA TYR A 159 19.96 -0.82 -6.48
C TYR A 159 19.17 0.42 -6.94
N LEU A 160 19.59 1.63 -6.56
CA LEU A 160 18.86 2.87 -6.79
C LEU A 160 19.43 3.62 -7.99
N VAL A 161 18.59 3.89 -9.01
CA VAL A 161 18.97 4.78 -10.12
C VAL A 161 18.75 6.22 -9.66
N LYS A 162 19.76 6.76 -8.97
CA LYS A 162 19.65 8.04 -8.24
C LYS A 162 19.14 9.17 -9.12
N GLU A 163 19.66 9.33 -10.33
CA GLU A 163 19.26 10.42 -11.23
C GLU A 163 17.77 10.38 -11.56
N LYS A 164 17.20 9.16 -11.66
CA LYS A 164 15.77 8.96 -11.93
C LYS A 164 14.91 9.20 -10.71
N ILE A 165 15.34 8.70 -9.55
CA ILE A 165 14.59 8.87 -8.29
C ILE A 165 14.57 10.33 -7.86
N GLU A 166 15.65 11.09 -8.07
CA GLU A 166 15.69 12.53 -7.77
C GLU A 166 14.62 13.32 -8.53
N GLU A 167 14.17 12.84 -9.71
CA GLU A 167 13.06 13.45 -10.43
C GLU A 167 11.69 13.30 -9.74
N PHE A 168 11.61 12.51 -8.67
CA PHE A 168 10.41 12.29 -7.83
C PHE A 168 10.52 12.98 -6.45
N ARG A 169 11.57 13.78 -6.20
CA ARG A 169 11.60 14.66 -5.01
C ARG A 169 10.40 15.59 -5.02
N GLY A 170 9.73 15.70 -3.88
CA GLY A 170 8.49 16.49 -3.76
C GLY A 170 7.27 15.87 -4.45
N PHE A 171 7.36 14.67 -5.02
CA PHE A 171 6.19 13.94 -5.55
C PHE A 171 5.19 13.60 -4.44
N GLY A 172 5.67 13.40 -3.21
CA GLY A 172 4.88 12.91 -2.09
C GLY A 172 4.78 11.38 -2.16
N GLY A 173 3.62 10.85 -2.50
CA GLY A 173 3.43 9.42 -2.65
C GLY A 173 1.99 9.04 -2.98
N VAL A 174 1.79 7.74 -3.16
CA VAL A 174 0.49 7.12 -3.39
C VAL A 174 0.21 6.10 -2.30
N ARG A 175 -1.02 6.08 -1.78
CA ARG A 175 -1.58 4.98 -0.99
C ARG A 175 -2.97 4.64 -1.52
N ILE A 176 -3.26 3.35 -1.62
CA ILE A 176 -4.59 2.84 -1.96
C ILE A 176 -4.97 1.86 -0.87
N GLU A 177 -6.06 2.18 -0.19
CA GLU A 177 -6.51 1.43 0.98
C GLU A 177 -7.95 0.98 0.81
N ASP A 178 -8.14 -0.30 1.09
CA ASP A 178 -9.42 -0.99 1.08
C ASP A 178 -9.61 -1.77 2.39
N ASP A 179 -10.82 -1.69 2.93
CA ASP A 179 -11.34 -2.50 4.01
C ASP A 179 -11.82 -3.85 3.48
N ILE A 180 -11.27 -4.93 4.01
CA ILE A 180 -11.66 -6.28 3.57
C ILE A 180 -12.09 -7.18 4.71
N ILE A 181 -13.04 -8.06 4.42
CA ILE A 181 -13.46 -9.14 5.33
C ILE A 181 -12.95 -10.46 4.77
N ILE A 182 -12.17 -11.19 5.55
CA ILE A 182 -11.73 -12.54 5.20
C ILE A 182 -12.92 -13.50 5.31
N MET A 183 -13.22 -14.22 4.22
CA MET A 183 -14.29 -15.20 4.13
C MET A 183 -13.71 -16.62 4.12
N GLU A 184 -14.55 -17.64 4.25
CA GLU A 184 -14.11 -19.05 4.27
C GLU A 184 -13.25 -19.40 3.03
N ASN A 185 -13.68 -18.91 1.86
CA ASN A 185 -13.05 -19.16 0.57
C ASN A 185 -12.57 -17.87 -0.12
N GLY A 186 -11.85 -16.99 0.60
CA GLY A 186 -11.27 -15.77 0.05
C GLY A 186 -11.55 -14.54 0.91
N ASN A 187 -12.07 -13.48 0.30
CA ASN A 187 -12.39 -12.24 0.98
C ASN A 187 -13.47 -11.43 0.22
N ILE A 188 -13.95 -10.37 0.85
CA ILE A 188 -14.85 -9.36 0.27
C ILE A 188 -14.19 -8.00 0.44
N ASN A 189 -14.18 -7.18 -0.61
CA ASN A 189 -13.80 -5.76 -0.54
C ASN A 189 -15.04 -4.92 -0.21
N MET A 190 -15.02 -4.21 0.93
CA MET A 190 -16.11 -3.34 1.35
C MET A 190 -16.15 -2.00 0.59
N ASN A 191 -15.09 -1.68 -0.16
CA ASN A 191 -14.96 -0.45 -0.93
C ASN A 191 -14.90 -0.71 -2.45
N ALA A 192 -15.47 -1.81 -2.92
CA ALA A 192 -15.43 -2.24 -4.32
C ALA A 192 -16.02 -1.22 -5.31
N ASP A 193 -16.92 -0.35 -4.84
CA ASP A 193 -17.61 0.65 -5.67
C ASP A 193 -16.79 1.93 -5.92
N LEU A 194 -15.61 2.06 -5.31
CA LEU A 194 -14.75 3.22 -5.52
C LEU A 194 -13.99 3.12 -6.86
N PRO A 195 -13.80 4.25 -7.58
CA PRO A 195 -12.94 4.26 -8.75
C PRO A 195 -11.50 3.96 -8.35
N ARG A 196 -10.88 2.95 -8.97
CA ARG A 196 -9.52 2.50 -8.64
C ARG A 196 -8.57 2.53 -9.84
N THR A 197 -9.05 2.38 -11.07
CA THR A 197 -8.18 2.54 -12.24
C THR A 197 -7.94 4.01 -12.56
N VAL A 198 -6.86 4.31 -13.28
CA VAL A 198 -6.57 5.66 -13.76
C VAL A 198 -7.75 6.18 -14.58
N GLU A 199 -8.29 5.35 -15.47
CA GLU A 199 -9.42 5.68 -16.34
C GLU A 199 -10.70 5.94 -15.54
N GLU A 200 -11.00 5.12 -14.52
CA GLU A 200 -12.16 5.32 -13.64
C GLU A 200 -12.06 6.62 -12.86
N ILE A 201 -10.88 6.93 -12.29
CA ILE A 201 -10.67 8.16 -11.51
C ILE A 201 -10.78 9.39 -12.40
N GLU A 202 -10.10 9.41 -13.55
CA GLU A 202 -10.20 10.54 -14.48
C GLU A 202 -11.64 10.72 -14.97
N LYS A 203 -12.34 9.63 -15.29
CA LYS A 203 -13.75 9.69 -15.68
C LYS A 203 -14.63 10.27 -14.55
N PHE A 204 -14.47 9.78 -13.32
CA PHE A 204 -15.25 10.23 -12.17
C PHE A 204 -15.01 11.72 -11.84
N MET A 205 -13.76 12.16 -11.89
CA MET A 205 -13.42 13.56 -11.63
C MET A 205 -13.93 14.50 -12.72
N ASN A 206 -14.01 14.05 -13.97
CA ASN A 206 -14.53 14.84 -15.08
C ASN A 206 -16.07 14.82 -15.19
N SER A 207 -16.75 13.80 -14.64
CA SER A 207 -18.23 13.74 -14.68
C SER A 207 -18.93 14.71 -13.72
N ASN A 208 -18.23 15.24 -12.72
CA ASN A 208 -18.82 16.09 -11.69
C ASN A 208 -18.92 17.59 -12.05
N ASN A 209 -18.63 17.96 -13.31
CA ASN A 209 -18.92 19.31 -13.80
C ASN A 209 -20.42 19.58 -14.05
N GLU A 210 -21.30 18.55 -14.03
CA GLU A 210 -22.74 18.74 -14.25
C GLU A 210 -23.60 18.76 -12.97
N ASN A 211 -23.12 18.18 -11.85
CA ASN A 211 -23.91 18.05 -10.61
C ASN A 211 -23.39 18.88 -9.42
N CYS A 212 -22.40 19.75 -9.64
CA CYS A 212 -21.90 20.68 -8.61
C CYS A 212 -22.68 22.01 -8.57
N LEU A 213 -23.98 21.97 -8.88
CA LEU A 213 -24.96 23.00 -8.52
C LEU A 213 -25.84 22.40 -7.43
N ILE A 214 -25.42 22.59 -6.18
CA ILE A 214 -26.31 22.38 -5.04
C ILE A 214 -27.36 23.49 -5.13
N ASN A 215 -28.59 23.14 -5.51
CA ASN A 215 -29.77 23.98 -5.32
C ASN A 215 -30.08 24.13 -3.82
#